data_AF-A0A847MWK3-F1
#
_entry.id   AF-A0A847MWK3-F1
#
_cell.length_a   1.000
_cell.length_b   1.000
_cell.length_c   1.000
_cell.angle_alpha   90.00
_cell.angle_beta   90.00
_cell.angle_gamma   90.00
#
_symmetry.space_group_name_H-M   'P 1'
#
loop_
_entity.id
_entity.type
_entity.pdbx_description
1 polymer ?
#
loop_
_entity_poly.entity_id
_entity_poly.type
_entity_poly.pdbx_seq_one_letter_code
_entity_poly.pdbx_strand_id
1 'polypeptide(L)' 'MPSETPERPPNKWVLLRGDLLVLVLAAAGMLVNWLGPYELSSALMILFGAAILWILYRMYVKNQAYDRGE' A
#
# COMPACT_ATOMS: atom_id res chain seq x y z
N MET A 1 37.80 8.73 4.13
CA MET A 1 36.54 8.75 3.36
C MET A 1 35.47 8.17 4.26
N PRO A 2 34.40 8.90 4.64
CA PRO A 2 33.35 8.30 5.46
C PRO A 2 32.63 7.26 4.59
N SER A 3 32.51 6.04 5.11
CA SER A 3 31.77 4.96 4.50
C SER A 3 30.29 5.31 4.50
N GLU A 4 29.76 5.76 3.37
CA GLU A 4 28.32 5.74 3.11
C GLU A 4 27.93 4.28 2.82
N THR A 5 28.02 3.44 3.86
CA THR A 5 27.23 2.21 3.93
C THR A 5 25.81 2.57 3.52
N PRO A 6 25.19 1.90 2.53
CA PRO A 6 23.78 2.12 2.25
C PRO A 6 23.05 1.84 3.57
N GLU A 7 22.49 2.90 4.17
CA GLU A 7 21.67 2.79 5.37
C GLU A 7 20.53 1.85 5.01
N ARG A 8 20.67 0.58 5.41
CA ARG A 8 19.63 -0.43 5.27
C ARG A 8 18.34 0.24 5.72
N PRO A 9 17.30 0.34 4.86
CA PRO A 9 16.10 1.07 5.22
C PRO A 9 15.58 0.55 6.56
N PRO A 10 15.32 1.44 7.52
CA PRO A 10 15.19 1.07 8.92
C PRO A 10 13.95 0.19 9.10
N ASN A 11 14.14 -1.13 9.20
CA ASN A 11 13.12 -2.16 9.32
C ASN A 11 12.02 -2.19 8.20
N LYS A 12 11.52 -3.40 7.94
CA LYS A 12 10.46 -3.67 6.94
C LYS A 12 9.18 -2.85 7.17
N TRP A 13 8.91 -2.45 8.42
CA TRP A 13 7.71 -1.71 8.77
C TRP A 13 7.75 -0.25 8.32
N VAL A 14 8.91 0.42 8.36
CA VAL A 14 9.03 1.79 7.85
C VAL A 14 8.85 1.82 6.32
N LEU A 15 9.38 0.82 5.62
CA LEU A 15 9.25 0.69 4.16
C LEU A 15 7.79 0.53 3.69
N LEU A 16 6.98 -0.16 4.50
CA LEU A 16 5.59 -0.51 4.21
C LEU A 16 4.56 0.42 4.86
N ARG A 17 4.96 1.28 5.81
CA ARG A 17 4.05 2.15 6.59
C ARG A 17 3.14 3.00 5.70
N GLY A 18 3.69 3.57 4.63
CA GLY A 18 2.92 4.39 3.70
C GLY A 18 1.85 3.58 2.96
N ASP A 19 2.20 2.39 2.49
CA ASP A 19 1.26 1.53 1.75
C ASP A 19 0.17 0.96 2.67
N LEU A 20 0.51 0.66 3.93
CA LEU A 20 -0.46 0.26 4.97
C LEU A 20 -1.49 1.36 5.27
N LEU A 21 -1.06 2.64 5.37
CA LEU A 21 -1.99 3.76 5.58
C LEU A 21 -2.98 3.89 4.41
N VAL A 22 -2.51 3.71 3.18
CA VAL A 22 -3.39 3.77 2.00
C VAL A 22 -4.37 2.59 1.98
N LEU A 23 -3.94 1.38 2.38
CA LEU A 23 -4.84 0.23 2.53
C LEU A 23 -5.93 0.46 3.59
N VAL A 24 -5.57 1.04 4.74
CA VAL A 24 -6.54 1.35 5.81
C VAL A 24 -7.54 2.41 5.35
N LEU A 25 -7.07 3.48 4.68
CA LEU A 25 -7.94 4.49 4.09
C LEU A 25 -8.83 3.90 2.99
N ALA A 26 -8.30 2.98 2.18
CA ALA A 26 -9.06 2.31 1.15
C ALA A 26 -10.19 1.44 1.74
N ALA A 27 -9.88 0.68 2.80
CA ALA A 27 -10.86 -0.13 3.53
C ALA A 27 -11.92 0.74 4.22
N ALA A 28 -11.53 1.87 4.81
CA ALA A 28 -12.46 2.83 5.39
C ALA A 28 -13.39 3.45 4.32
N GLY A 29 -12.84 3.81 3.16
CA GLY A 29 -13.61 4.28 2.00
C GLY A 29 -14.61 3.23 1.51
N MET A 30 -14.22 1.96 1.48
CA MET A 30 -15.11 0.85 1.11
C MET A 30 -16.22 0.62 2.15
N LEU A 31 -15.92 0.73 3.44
CA LEU A 31 -16.92 0.67 4.52
C LEU A 31 -17.93 1.81 4.44
N VAL A 32 -17.46 3.04 4.17
CA VAL A 32 -18.34 4.19 3.94
C VAL A 32 -19.17 3.99 2.68
N ASN A 33 -18.60 3.43 1.61
CA ASN A 33 -19.30 3.11 0.38
C ASN A 33 -20.39 2.04 0.57
N TRP A 34 -20.13 1.05 1.45
CA TRP A 34 -21.09 0.01 1.80
C TRP A 34 -22.25 0.57 2.62
N LEU A 35 -21.97 1.47 3.57
CA LEU A 35 -22.99 2.08 4.44
C LEU A 35 -23.72 3.27 3.80
N GLY A 36 -23.12 3.88 2.78
CA GLY A 36 -23.70 4.96 1.99
C GLY A 36 -24.70 4.45 0.95
N PRO A 37 -25.47 5.36 0.31
CA PRO A 37 -26.49 4.98 -0.66
C PRO A 37 -25.87 4.13 -1.80
N TYR A 38 -26.56 3.03 -2.13
CA TYR A 38 -26.24 2.01 -3.14
C TYR A 38 -25.88 2.54 -4.56
N GLU A 39 -25.95 3.85 -4.76
CA GLU A 39 -25.70 4.59 -6.00
C GLU A 39 -24.21 4.84 -6.29
N LEU A 40 -23.30 4.50 -5.36
CA LEU A 40 -21.86 4.56 -5.62
C LEU A 40 -21.45 3.44 -6.60
N SER A 41 -21.62 3.79 -7.87
CA SER A 41 -21.37 3.10 -9.13
C SER A 41 -20.28 2.03 -9.09
N SER A 42 -20.54 0.91 -9.77
CA SER A 42 -19.59 -0.19 -10.02
C SER A 42 -18.20 0.27 -10.47
N ALA A 43 -18.11 1.43 -11.11
CA ALA A 43 -16.84 2.06 -11.49
C ALA A 43 -15.93 2.39 -10.29
N LEU A 44 -16.51 2.84 -9.17
CA LEU A 44 -15.75 3.12 -7.95
C LEU A 44 -15.23 1.84 -7.30
N MET A 45 -16.04 0.77 -7.25
CA MET A 45 -15.55 -0.53 -6.79
C MET A 45 -14.39 -1.06 -7.63
N ILE A 46 -14.44 -0.91 -8.96
CA ILE A 46 -13.36 -1.30 -9.86
C ILE A 46 -12.10 -0.47 -9.60
N LEU A 47 -12.24 0.85 -9.45
CA LEU A 47 -11.13 1.76 -9.12
C LEU A 47 -10.50 1.43 -7.76
N PHE A 48 -11.32 1.15 -6.75
CA PHE A 48 -10.85 0.73 -5.43
C PHE A 48 -10.12 -0.61 -5.49
N GLY A 49 -10.68 -1.60 -6.19
CA GLY A 49 -10.04 -2.90 -6.40
C GLY A 49 -8.69 -2.77 -7.10
N ALA A 50 -8.62 -1.95 -8.16
CA ALA A 50 -7.38 -1.67 -8.88
C ALA A 50 -6.34 -0.96 -8.00
N ALA A 51 -6.76 0.01 -7.17
CA ALA A 51 -5.88 0.72 -6.25
C ALA A 51 -5.30 -0.23 -5.19
N ILE A 52 -6.14 -1.09 -4.58
CA ILE A 52 -5.72 -2.09 -3.61
C ILE A 52 -4.72 -3.07 -4.25
N LEU A 53 -5.02 -3.58 -5.44
CA LEU A 53 -4.15 -4.52 -6.15
C LEU A 53 -2.79 -3.89 -6.47
N TRP A 54 -2.79 -2.64 -6.93
CA TRP A 54 -1.56 -1.88 -7.20
C TRP A 54 -0.70 -1.70 -5.94
N ILE A 55 -1.32 -1.35 -4.81
CA ILE A 55 -0.62 -1.16 -3.53
C ILE A 55 -0.04 -2.50 -3.05
N LEU A 56 -0.80 -3.60 -3.14
CA LEU A 56 -0.31 -4.93 -2.79
C LEU A 56 0.88 -5.35 -3.65
N TYR A 57 0.81 -5.10 -4.96
CA TYR A 57 1.92 -5.34 -5.88
C TYR A 57 3.17 -4.53 -5.48
N ARG A 58 2.99 -3.25 -5.15
CA ARG A 58 4.08 -2.39 -4.70
C ARG A 58 4.70 -2.87 -3.38
N MET A 59 3.87 -3.27 -2.41
CA MET A 59 4.33 -3.86 -1.15
C MET A 59 5.11 -5.16 -1.40
N TYR A 60 4.66 -6.01 -2.32
CA TYR A 60 5.35 -7.23 -2.70
C TYR A 60 6.73 -6.94 -3.31
N VAL A 61 6.83 -5.98 -4.25
CA VAL A 61 8.10 -5.58 -4.86
C VAL A 61 9.06 -5.01 -3.81
N LYS A 62 8.58 -4.12 -2.94
CA LYS A 62 9.37 -3.56 -1.83
C LYS A 62 9.85 -4.64 -0.86
N ASN A 63 8.99 -5.62 -0.57
CA ASN A 63 9.37 -6.72 0.30
C ASN A 63 10.43 -7.62 -0.33
N GLN A 64 10.30 -7.90 -1.63
CA GLN A 64 11.30 -8.65 -2.39
C GLN A 64 12.66 -7.93 -2.42
N ALA A 65 12.67 -6.61 -2.65
CA ALA A 65 13.89 -5.82 -2.60
C ALA A 65 14.53 -5.85 -1.20
N TYR A 66 13.73 -5.72 -0.14
CA TYR A 66 14.20 -5.82 1.24
C TYR A 66 14.79 -7.20 1.57
N ASP A 67 14.13 -8.28 1.13
CA ASP A 67 14.61 -9.66 1.34
C ASP A 67 15.91 -9.95 0.55
N ARG A 68 16.14 -9.22 -0.57
CA ARG A 68 17.38 -9.28 -1.36
C ARG A 68 18.51 -8.42 -0.80
N GLY A 69 18.24 -7.55 0.17
CA GLY A 69 19.22 -6.63 0.73
C GLY A 69 19.61 -5.48 -0.20
N GLU A 70 18.74 -5.15 -1.17
CA GLU A 70 18.85 -3.99 -2.06
C GLU A 70 18.31 -2.70 -1.43
#